data_AF-A0A9X9Q669-F1
#
_entry.id   AF-A0A9X9Q669-F1
#
_cell.length_a   1.000
_cell.length_b   1.000
_cell.length_c   1.000
_cell.angle_alpha   90.00
_cell.angle_beta   90.00
_cell.angle_gamma   90.00
#
_symmetry.space_group_name_H-M   'P 1'
#
loop_
_entity.id
_entity.type
_entity.pdbx_description
1 polymer ?
#
loop_
_entity_poly.entity_id
_entity_poly.type
_entity_poly.pdbx_seq_one_letter_code
_entity_poly.pdbx_strand_id
1 'polypeptide(L)'
;QNFVRHHWVHRRRQEGKCKQCGKGFQQKFSFHSKEIVAISCSWCKQAFHNKVTCFMLHHIEEPCSLGAHAAVIVPPTWIIKVKKPQNSLKASNRKKKRTSFKRKASKRGTEQENKGRPFVIKPISSPLMKPLLVFVNPKSGGNQGTKVLQMFMWYLNPRQVFDLSQEGPKDALELYRKVPNLRILACGGDGTVGWILSILDELQLSPQPPVGVLPLGTGNDLARTLNWGGGYTDEPVSKILCQVEDGTIVQLDRWNLHVERNPDLPPEELEDGVCKLPLNVFNNYFSLGFDAHVTLEFHESREANPEKFNSRFRNKMFYAGAAFSDFLQRSSRDLSKHVKVVCDGTDLTPKIQELKFQCIVFLNIPR
;
A
#
# COMPACT_ATOMS: atom_id res chain seq x y z
N GLN A 1 -27.65 7.63 -18.03
CA GLN A 1 -27.16 6.44 -18.75
C GLN A 1 -26.08 5.78 -17.88
N ASN A 2 -26.32 4.56 -17.38
CA ASN A 2 -25.45 3.88 -16.41
C ASN A 2 -24.39 2.96 -17.03
N PHE A 3 -24.18 3.01 -18.34
CA PHE A 3 -23.17 2.18 -19.01
C PHE A 3 -21.84 2.93 -19.16
N VAL A 4 -20.73 2.18 -19.06
CA VAL A 4 -19.39 2.73 -19.29
C VAL A 4 -19.16 2.80 -20.80
N ARG A 5 -18.62 3.92 -21.29
CA ARG A 5 -18.20 4.06 -22.69
C ARG A 5 -16.74 3.68 -22.86
N HIS A 6 -16.39 3.21 -24.06
CA HIS A 6 -14.98 3.00 -24.40
C HIS A 6 -14.22 4.33 -24.35
N HIS A 7 -12.96 4.27 -23.90
CA HIS A 7 -12.03 5.38 -24.02
C HIS A 7 -10.93 4.98 -25.01
N TRP A 8 -11.20 5.23 -26.29
CA TRP A 8 -10.30 4.90 -27.39
C TRP A 8 -9.12 5.86 -27.44
N VAL A 9 -7.91 5.31 -27.54
CA VAL A 9 -6.66 6.08 -27.61
C VAL A 9 -5.83 5.60 -28.78
N HIS A 10 -5.30 6.55 -29.54
CA HIS A 10 -4.36 6.30 -30.62
C HIS A 10 -2.99 5.89 -30.05
N ARG A 11 -2.47 4.76 -30.52
CA ARG A 11 -1.18 4.20 -30.08
C ARG A 11 -0.21 4.10 -31.24
N ARG A 12 1.03 4.53 -30.98
CA ARG A 12 2.18 4.33 -31.88
C ARG A 12 2.84 2.96 -31.71
N ARG A 13 2.67 2.35 -30.54
CA ARG A 13 3.12 0.98 -30.23
C ARG A 13 1.98 0.26 -29.54
N GLN A 14 1.73 -0.97 -29.98
CA GLN A 14 0.70 -1.84 -29.42
C GLN A 14 1.22 -3.27 -29.50
N GLU A 15 1.02 -4.01 -28.42
CA GLU A 15 1.30 -5.43 -28.36
C GLU A 15 0.02 -6.24 -28.56
N GLY A 16 0.18 -7.51 -28.90
CA GLY A 16 -0.92 -8.44 -29.16
C GLY A 16 -1.46 -8.36 -30.59
N LYS A 17 -2.74 -8.69 -30.76
CA LYS A 17 -3.41 -8.85 -32.05
C LYS A 17 -4.61 -7.94 -32.16
N CYS A 18 -4.88 -7.47 -33.38
CA CYS A 18 -6.10 -6.72 -33.69
C CYS A 18 -7.32 -7.62 -33.48
N LYS A 19 -8.32 -7.12 -32.73
CA LYS A 19 -9.54 -7.89 -32.42
C LYS A 19 -10.35 -8.23 -33.69
N GLN A 20 -10.35 -7.35 -34.70
CA GLN A 20 -11.14 -7.56 -35.93
C GLN A 20 -10.50 -8.57 -36.89
N CYS A 21 -9.20 -8.43 -37.18
CA CYS A 21 -8.55 -9.22 -38.23
C CYS A 21 -7.60 -10.31 -37.70
N GLY A 22 -7.37 -10.37 -36.38
CA GLY A 22 -6.48 -11.33 -35.72
C GLY A 22 -4.98 -11.13 -36.00
N LYS A 23 -4.60 -10.18 -36.86
CA LYS A 23 -3.20 -9.91 -37.22
C LYS A 23 -2.49 -9.07 -36.16
N GLY A 24 -1.19 -9.30 -35.97
CA GLY A 24 -0.35 -8.52 -35.08
C GLY A 24 -0.21 -7.05 -35.49
N PHE A 25 0.17 -6.19 -34.56
CA PHE A 25 0.52 -4.81 -34.85
C PHE A 25 1.96 -4.73 -35.34
N GLN A 26 2.15 -4.33 -36.60
CA GLN A 26 3.49 -4.14 -37.15
C GLN A 26 4.15 -2.92 -36.51
N GLN A 27 5.19 -3.15 -35.70
CA GLN A 27 6.02 -2.09 -35.16
C GLN A 27 7.06 -1.72 -36.22
N LYS A 28 6.86 -0.62 -36.93
CA LYS A 28 7.90 -0.08 -37.82
C LYS A 28 9.00 0.54 -36.95
N PHE A 29 10.18 -0.05 -36.90
CA PHE A 29 11.33 0.41 -36.09
C PHE A 29 12.03 1.67 -36.65
N SER A 30 11.33 2.51 -37.42
CA SER A 30 11.91 3.79 -37.83
C SER A 30 11.86 4.76 -36.66
N PHE A 31 13.05 5.16 -36.19
CA PHE A 31 13.29 6.07 -35.05
C PHE A 31 12.55 7.43 -35.15
N HIS A 32 11.98 7.77 -36.31
CA HIS A 32 11.23 9.01 -36.55
C HIS A 32 9.76 8.81 -36.97
N SER A 33 9.26 7.58 -37.03
CA SER A 33 7.87 7.35 -37.47
C SER A 33 6.87 7.78 -36.38
N LYS A 34 6.10 8.84 -36.66
CA LYS A 34 4.99 9.31 -35.81
C LYS A 34 3.66 8.59 -36.11
N GLU A 35 3.70 7.53 -36.91
CA GLU A 35 2.52 6.82 -37.42
C GLU A 35 1.76 6.13 -36.28
N ILE A 36 0.43 6.29 -36.27
CA ILE A 36 -0.45 5.61 -35.32
C ILE A 36 -0.79 4.25 -35.91
N VAL A 37 -0.35 3.19 -35.23
CA VAL A 37 -0.52 1.80 -35.70
C VAL A 37 -1.79 1.15 -35.17
N ALA A 38 -2.32 1.64 -34.05
CA ALA A 38 -3.47 1.04 -33.38
C ALA A 38 -4.38 2.08 -32.70
N ILE A 39 -5.64 1.69 -32.53
CA ILE A 39 -6.62 2.33 -31.67
C ILE A 39 -6.95 1.33 -30.57
N SER A 40 -6.68 1.66 -29.31
CA SER A 40 -6.95 0.75 -28.18
C SER A 40 -7.76 1.41 -27.06
N CYS A 41 -8.65 0.63 -26.45
CA CYS A 41 -9.47 1.11 -25.34
C CYS A 41 -8.66 1.05 -24.04
N SER A 42 -8.58 2.17 -23.31
CA SER A 42 -7.90 2.21 -22.02
C SER A 42 -8.55 1.34 -20.94
N TRP A 43 -9.84 0.99 -21.08
CA TRP A 43 -10.55 0.14 -20.12
C TRP A 43 -10.41 -1.35 -20.47
N CYS A 44 -11.15 -1.80 -21.49
CA CYS A 44 -11.22 -3.23 -21.83
C CYS A 44 -9.99 -3.79 -22.58
N LYS A 45 -8.99 -2.95 -22.86
CA LYS A 45 -7.73 -3.31 -23.55
C LYS A 45 -7.88 -3.87 -24.96
N GLN A 46 -9.08 -3.85 -25.52
CA GLN A 46 -9.29 -4.20 -26.93
C GLN A 46 -8.50 -3.23 -27.81
N ALA A 47 -7.89 -3.76 -28.85
CA ALA A 47 -7.08 -3.01 -29.80
C ALA A 47 -7.44 -3.38 -31.24
N PHE A 48 -7.46 -2.37 -32.09
CA PHE A 48 -7.75 -2.48 -33.51
C PHE A 48 -6.66 -1.76 -34.30
N HIS A 49 -6.38 -2.21 -35.53
CA HIS A 49 -5.53 -1.41 -36.42
C HIS A 49 -6.19 -0.06 -36.69
N ASN A 50 -5.36 0.98 -36.86
CA ASN A 50 -5.83 2.29 -37.28
C ASN A 50 -6.19 2.29 -38.78
N LYS A 51 -7.23 1.53 -39.14
CA LYS A 51 -7.76 1.36 -40.50
C LYS A 51 -9.27 1.18 -40.39
N VAL A 52 -10.01 1.79 -41.32
CA VAL A 52 -11.49 1.72 -41.33
C VAL A 52 -12.01 0.28 -41.42
N THR A 53 -11.26 -0.61 -42.09
CA THR A 53 -11.58 -2.05 -42.17
C THR A 53 -11.44 -2.80 -40.84
N CYS A 54 -10.72 -2.24 -39.88
CA CYS A 54 -10.51 -2.83 -38.56
C CYS A 54 -11.24 -2.09 -37.44
N PHE A 55 -11.40 -0.77 -37.55
CA PHE A 55 -12.06 0.06 -36.54
C PHE A 55 -13.22 0.83 -37.17
N MET A 56 -14.44 0.31 -36.98
CA MET A 56 -15.69 0.89 -37.47
C MET A 56 -16.36 1.79 -36.42
N LEU A 57 -17.23 2.71 -36.88
CA LEU A 57 -17.90 3.70 -36.04
C LEU A 57 -18.73 3.08 -34.90
N HIS A 58 -19.37 1.92 -35.14
CA HIS A 58 -20.21 1.24 -34.13
C HIS A 58 -19.45 0.86 -32.85
N HIS A 59 -18.13 0.64 -32.93
CA HIS A 59 -17.27 0.39 -31.74
C HIS A 59 -17.15 1.61 -30.81
N ILE A 60 -17.54 2.80 -31.28
CA ILE A 60 -17.56 4.02 -30.46
C ILE A 60 -18.85 4.07 -29.62
N GLU A 61 -19.94 3.54 -30.17
CA GLU A 61 -21.28 3.58 -29.56
C GLU A 61 -21.52 2.42 -28.61
N GLU A 62 -20.86 1.27 -28.82
CA GLU A 62 -20.99 0.10 -27.97
C GLU A 62 -20.57 0.38 -26.51
N PRO A 63 -21.25 -0.22 -25.52
CA PRO A 63 -20.85 -0.11 -24.12
C PRO A 63 -19.56 -0.90 -23.85
N CYS A 64 -18.68 -0.34 -23.04
CA CYS A 64 -17.45 -0.98 -22.63
C CYS A 64 -17.69 -1.96 -21.49
N SER A 65 -17.26 -3.21 -21.68
CA SER A 65 -17.31 -4.25 -20.65
C SER A 65 -16.23 -4.11 -19.56
N LEU A 66 -15.35 -3.10 -19.63
CA LEU A 66 -14.14 -2.95 -18.81
C LEU A 66 -13.10 -4.10 -18.94
N GLY A 67 -13.39 -5.14 -19.72
CA GLY A 67 -12.46 -6.23 -20.04
C GLY A 67 -12.33 -7.27 -18.93
N ALA A 68 -11.21 -8.01 -18.95
CA ALA A 68 -10.99 -9.16 -18.07
C ALA A 68 -10.97 -8.81 -16.57
N HIS A 69 -10.66 -7.56 -16.21
CA HIS A 69 -10.54 -7.10 -14.82
C HIS A 69 -11.71 -6.20 -14.40
N ALA A 70 -12.87 -6.34 -15.05
CA ALA A 70 -14.04 -5.50 -14.80
C ALA A 70 -14.49 -5.49 -13.34
N ALA A 71 -14.39 -6.64 -12.65
CA ALA A 71 -14.85 -6.80 -11.27
C ALA A 71 -14.03 -5.96 -10.28
N VAL A 72 -12.73 -5.78 -10.53
CA VAL A 72 -11.82 -5.03 -9.65
C VAL A 72 -11.68 -3.56 -10.04
N ILE A 73 -12.07 -3.18 -11.27
CA ILE A 73 -11.97 -1.79 -11.73
C ILE A 73 -13.11 -0.94 -11.14
N VAL A 74 -12.75 0.14 -10.44
CA VAL A 74 -13.67 1.24 -10.12
C VAL A 74 -14.10 1.95 -11.42
N PRO A 75 -15.37 1.83 -11.85
CA PRO A 75 -15.83 2.40 -13.11
C PRO A 75 -15.79 3.93 -13.10
N PRO A 76 -15.48 4.59 -14.23
CA PRO A 76 -15.52 6.06 -14.31
C PRO A 76 -16.89 6.66 -13.97
N THR A 77 -17.97 5.90 -14.21
CA THR A 77 -19.34 6.30 -13.91
C THR A 77 -19.61 6.45 -12.41
N TRP A 78 -18.78 5.87 -11.54
CA TRP A 78 -18.89 6.05 -10.09
C TRP A 78 -18.25 7.36 -9.60
N ILE A 79 -17.41 8.00 -10.42
CA ILE A 79 -16.62 9.15 -10.02
C ILE A 79 -17.39 10.43 -10.37
N ILE A 80 -17.87 11.14 -9.34
CA ILE A 80 -18.64 12.36 -9.51
C ILE A 80 -17.78 13.56 -9.11
N LYS A 81 -17.48 14.42 -10.08
CA LYS A 81 -16.77 15.68 -9.84
C LYS A 81 -17.63 16.59 -8.96
N VAL A 82 -17.06 17.05 -7.85
CA VAL A 82 -17.73 18.02 -6.98
C VAL A 82 -17.54 19.40 -7.59
N LYS A 83 -18.64 20.09 -7.89
CA LYS A 83 -18.58 21.50 -8.28
C LYS A 83 -18.21 22.30 -7.03
N LYS A 84 -17.08 23.03 -7.06
CA LYS A 84 -16.81 24.04 -6.03
C LYS A 84 -17.95 25.07 -6.09
N PRO A 85 -18.56 25.46 -4.97
CA PRO A 85 -19.43 26.64 -4.98
C PRO A 85 -18.57 27.80 -5.44
N GLN A 86 -18.88 28.36 -6.61
CA GLN A 86 -18.35 29.66 -7.00
C GLN A 86 -18.88 30.64 -5.96
N ASN A 87 -18.01 31.15 -5.10
CA ASN A 87 -18.31 32.38 -4.37
C ASN A 87 -18.57 33.43 -5.44
N SER A 88 -19.85 33.76 -5.63
CA SER A 88 -20.29 34.85 -6.49
C SER A 88 -19.50 36.11 -6.14
N LEU A 89 -18.83 36.65 -7.15
CA LEU A 89 -18.20 37.96 -7.24
C LEU A 89 -18.69 38.93 -6.15
N LYS A 90 -17.90 39.11 -5.08
CA LYS A 90 -18.03 40.31 -4.25
C LYS A 90 -17.19 41.40 -4.89
N ALA A 91 -17.90 42.37 -5.45
CA ALA A 91 -17.39 43.62 -5.98
C ALA A 91 -16.33 44.23 -5.06
N SER A 92 -15.25 44.69 -5.68
CA SER A 92 -14.22 45.50 -5.05
C SER A 92 -14.83 46.78 -4.51
N ASN A 93 -14.94 46.90 -3.19
CA ASN A 93 -15.00 48.20 -2.55
C ASN A 93 -13.79 48.36 -1.63
N ARG A 94 -12.91 49.26 -2.07
CA ARG A 94 -11.82 49.85 -1.30
C ARG A 94 -12.29 50.19 0.12
N LYS A 95 -11.58 49.71 1.15
CA LYS A 95 -11.30 50.50 2.36
C LYS A 95 -10.08 49.96 3.11
N LYS A 96 -9.30 50.92 3.59
CA LYS A 96 -7.92 50.85 4.09
C LYS A 96 -7.77 50.08 5.42
N LYS A 97 -6.56 49.53 5.59
CA LYS A 97 -5.79 49.24 6.82
C LYS A 97 -6.48 49.51 8.17
N ARG A 98 -6.46 48.50 9.06
CA ARG A 98 -5.99 48.65 10.45
C ARG A 98 -5.54 47.30 11.05
N THR A 99 -4.45 47.39 11.78
CA THR A 99 -3.77 46.38 12.59
C THR A 99 -4.57 46.07 13.86
N SER A 100 -4.68 44.79 14.24
CA SER A 100 -4.63 44.33 15.65
C SER A 100 -4.86 42.82 15.77
N PHE A 101 -3.97 42.18 16.53
CA PHE A 101 -4.14 40.85 17.09
C PHE A 101 -5.41 40.75 17.95
N LYS A 102 -6.22 39.71 17.74
CA LYS A 102 -7.02 39.10 18.83
C LYS A 102 -7.44 37.68 18.47
N ARG A 103 -6.97 36.73 19.28
CA ARG A 103 -7.45 35.34 19.36
C ARG A 103 -8.94 35.35 19.74
N LYS A 104 -9.76 34.61 19.00
CA LYS A 104 -11.02 34.06 19.51
C LYS A 104 -11.19 32.63 18.99
N ALA A 105 -11.23 31.70 19.94
CA ALA A 105 -11.72 30.35 19.74
C ALA A 105 -13.24 30.40 19.51
N SER A 106 -13.73 29.62 18.54
CA SER A 106 -15.15 29.24 18.48
C SER A 106 -15.26 27.72 18.36
N LYS A 107 -16.05 27.17 19.29
CA LYS A 107 -16.45 25.77 19.36
C LYS A 107 -17.41 25.43 18.21
N ARG A 108 -17.13 24.27 17.60
CA ARG A 108 -18.02 23.27 16.95
C ARG A 108 -19.40 23.72 16.45
N GLY A 109 -19.57 23.62 15.14
CA GLY A 109 -20.81 23.30 14.44
C GLY A 109 -20.49 22.33 13.30
N THR A 110 -21.30 21.29 13.16
CA THR A 110 -21.04 20.00 12.49
C THR A 110 -21.11 20.07 10.95
N GLU A 111 -20.20 20.81 10.30
CA GLU A 111 -20.14 20.93 8.83
C GLU A 111 -18.70 20.82 8.28
N GLN A 112 -17.99 19.75 8.63
CA GLN A 112 -16.56 19.61 8.30
C GLN A 112 -16.22 18.48 7.32
N GLU A 113 -17.19 17.72 6.81
CA GLU A 113 -16.91 16.51 6.00
C GLU A 113 -16.59 16.74 4.52
N ASN A 114 -16.79 17.95 3.96
CA ASN A 114 -16.66 18.15 2.51
C ASN A 114 -15.69 19.26 2.09
N LYS A 115 -14.70 19.60 2.92
CA LYS A 115 -13.68 20.60 2.56
C LYS A 115 -12.65 20.00 1.60
N GLY A 116 -12.83 20.28 0.31
CA GLY A 116 -11.73 20.32 -0.66
C GLY A 116 -11.56 19.12 -1.60
N ARG A 117 -12.31 18.02 -1.43
CA ARG A 117 -12.18 16.85 -2.32
C ARG A 117 -12.70 17.17 -3.74
N PRO A 118 -11.89 16.96 -4.79
CA PRO A 118 -12.30 17.30 -6.17
C PRO A 118 -13.39 16.40 -6.75
N PHE A 119 -13.60 15.22 -6.16
CA PHE A 119 -14.61 14.25 -6.55
C PHE A 119 -15.07 13.40 -5.36
N VAL A 120 -16.20 12.72 -5.53
CA VAL A 120 -16.72 11.69 -4.63
C VAL A 120 -16.97 10.39 -5.40
N ILE A 121 -16.96 9.27 -4.68
CA ILE A 121 -17.29 7.95 -5.23
C ILE A 121 -18.75 7.62 -4.88
N LYS A 122 -19.58 7.39 -5.91
CA LYS A 122 -20.94 6.88 -5.76
C LYS A 122 -21.02 5.48 -6.38
N PRO A 123 -20.81 4.42 -5.56
CA PRO A 123 -20.83 3.06 -6.06
C PRO A 123 -22.23 2.63 -6.46
N ILE A 124 -22.31 1.70 -7.40
CA ILE A 124 -23.52 0.99 -7.77
C ILE A 124 -23.36 -0.43 -7.22
N SER A 125 -24.28 -0.86 -6.35
CA SER A 125 -24.17 -2.17 -5.71
C SER A 125 -24.25 -3.29 -6.75
N SER A 126 -23.29 -4.20 -6.72
CA SER A 126 -23.27 -5.42 -7.53
C SER A 126 -22.50 -6.50 -6.77
N PRO A 127 -23.07 -7.69 -6.55
CA PRO A 127 -22.40 -8.76 -5.81
C PRO A 127 -21.20 -9.34 -6.57
N LEU A 128 -21.15 -9.16 -7.88
CA LEU A 128 -20.06 -9.62 -8.74
C LEU A 128 -18.84 -8.69 -8.71
N MET A 129 -19.01 -7.45 -8.22
CA MET A 129 -17.93 -6.49 -8.16
C MET A 129 -17.15 -6.65 -6.86
N LYS A 130 -15.82 -6.58 -6.98
CA LYS A 130 -14.84 -6.62 -5.90
C LYS A 130 -13.84 -5.48 -6.11
N PRO A 131 -14.26 -4.20 -6.04
CA PRO A 131 -13.41 -3.07 -6.40
C PRO A 131 -12.10 -3.08 -5.59
N LEU A 132 -10.98 -2.82 -6.25
CA LEU A 132 -9.66 -2.90 -5.65
C LEU A 132 -9.08 -1.50 -5.40
N LEU A 133 -8.51 -1.27 -4.22
CA LEU A 133 -7.56 -0.17 -4.01
C LEU A 133 -6.14 -0.70 -3.99
N VAL A 134 -5.24 -0.04 -4.70
CA VAL A 134 -3.82 -0.41 -4.73
C VAL A 134 -3.01 0.70 -4.07
N PHE A 135 -2.34 0.37 -2.97
CA PHE A 135 -1.39 1.27 -2.31
C PHE A 135 0.03 0.82 -2.62
N VAL A 136 0.82 1.70 -3.23
CA VAL A 136 2.19 1.38 -3.64
C VAL A 136 3.16 2.26 -2.90
N ASN A 137 4.19 1.65 -2.31
CA ASN A 137 5.38 2.36 -1.83
C ASN A 137 6.44 2.38 -2.95
N PRO A 138 6.66 3.50 -3.67
CA PRO A 138 7.55 3.52 -4.83
C PRO A 138 9.01 3.20 -4.51
N LYS A 139 9.44 3.48 -3.26
CA LYS A 139 10.81 3.25 -2.78
C LYS A 139 11.09 1.76 -2.52
N SER A 140 10.07 0.91 -2.48
CA SER A 140 10.24 -0.52 -2.21
C SER A 140 10.82 -1.28 -3.41
N GLY A 141 11.60 -2.33 -3.11
CA GLY A 141 12.11 -3.28 -4.10
C GLY A 141 13.19 -2.74 -5.03
N GLY A 142 13.96 -1.73 -4.63
CA GLY A 142 14.97 -1.13 -5.51
C GLY A 142 14.35 -0.36 -6.67
N ASN A 143 13.36 0.50 -6.37
CA ASN A 143 12.57 1.27 -7.34
C ASN A 143 11.61 0.45 -8.22
N GLN A 144 11.42 -0.85 -7.94
CA GLN A 144 10.35 -1.65 -8.56
C GLN A 144 8.96 -1.07 -8.27
N GLY A 145 8.77 -0.44 -7.11
CA GLY A 145 7.51 0.22 -6.75
C GLY A 145 7.04 1.25 -7.77
N THR A 146 7.94 2.08 -8.33
CA THR A 146 7.60 3.06 -9.37
C THR A 146 7.07 2.40 -10.64
N LYS A 147 7.71 1.31 -11.08
CA LYS A 147 7.28 0.54 -12.26
C LYS A 147 5.91 -0.09 -12.03
N VAL A 148 5.73 -0.71 -10.86
CA VAL A 148 4.47 -1.34 -10.45
C VAL A 148 3.33 -0.31 -10.36
N LEU A 149 3.59 0.87 -9.79
CA LEU A 149 2.63 1.98 -9.73
C LEU A 149 2.12 2.35 -11.13
N GLN A 150 3.04 2.55 -12.09
CA GLN A 150 2.69 2.88 -13.47
C GLN A 150 1.90 1.76 -14.15
N MET A 151 2.27 0.50 -13.91
CA MET A 151 1.55 -0.65 -14.45
C MET A 151 0.12 -0.73 -13.90
N PHE A 152 -0.08 -0.57 -12.59
CA PHE A 152 -1.43 -0.55 -12.02
C PHE A 152 -2.26 0.63 -12.54
N MET A 153 -1.68 1.83 -12.65
CA MET A 153 -2.37 2.99 -13.25
C MET A 153 -2.75 2.75 -14.73
N TRP A 154 -2.02 1.89 -15.42
CA TRP A 154 -2.38 1.48 -16.77
C TRP A 154 -3.56 0.51 -16.78
N TYR A 155 -3.55 -0.53 -15.94
CA TYR A 155 -4.60 -1.57 -15.95
C TYR A 155 -5.89 -1.16 -15.24
N LEU A 156 -5.78 -0.35 -14.19
CA LEU A 156 -6.87 0.08 -13.34
C LEU A 156 -7.25 1.53 -13.64
N ASN A 157 -8.30 2.01 -12.97
CA ASN A 157 -8.59 3.43 -12.92
C ASN A 157 -7.46 4.14 -12.13
N PRO A 158 -6.83 5.21 -12.64
CA PRO A 158 -5.79 5.90 -11.88
C PRO A 158 -6.26 6.44 -10.52
N ARG A 159 -7.57 6.58 -10.30
CA ARG A 159 -8.15 7.03 -9.02
C ARG A 159 -8.22 5.96 -7.93
N GLN A 160 -7.95 4.69 -8.23
CA GLN A 160 -7.88 3.59 -7.25
C GLN A 160 -6.44 3.14 -6.97
N VAL A 161 -5.44 3.83 -7.54
CA VAL A 161 -4.02 3.53 -7.35
C VAL A 161 -3.36 4.71 -6.63
N PHE A 162 -2.76 4.45 -5.48
CA PHE A 162 -2.25 5.46 -4.56
C PHE A 162 -0.75 5.30 -4.34
N ASP A 163 -0.05 6.42 -4.42
CA ASP A 163 1.37 6.53 -4.10
C ASP A 163 1.53 6.91 -2.62
N LEU A 164 1.99 5.96 -1.81
CA LEU A 164 2.19 6.12 -0.38
C LEU A 164 3.31 7.09 -0.01
N SER A 165 4.15 7.51 -0.96
CA SER A 165 5.17 8.53 -0.73
C SER A 165 4.62 9.96 -0.81
N GLN A 166 3.46 10.14 -1.43
CA GLN A 166 2.81 11.45 -1.58
C GLN A 166 1.69 11.64 -0.55
N GLU A 167 0.82 10.64 -0.41
CA GLU A 167 -0.35 10.70 0.46
C GLU A 167 -0.46 9.39 1.27
N GLY A 168 -0.76 9.50 2.56
CA GLY A 168 -1.02 8.33 3.41
C GLY A 168 -2.34 7.64 3.04
N PRO A 169 -2.56 6.38 3.48
CA PRO A 169 -3.71 5.59 3.04
C PRO A 169 -5.05 6.08 3.61
N LYS A 170 -5.04 6.91 4.66
CA LYS A 170 -6.23 7.34 5.41
C LYS A 170 -7.26 8.05 4.55
N ASP A 171 -6.85 9.06 3.78
CA ASP A 171 -7.77 9.84 2.96
C ASP A 171 -8.38 9.02 1.82
N ALA A 172 -7.60 8.12 1.23
CA ALA A 172 -8.07 7.18 0.23
C ALA A 172 -9.10 6.20 0.82
N LEU A 173 -8.81 5.59 1.97
CA LEU A 173 -9.73 4.68 2.64
C LEU A 173 -11.04 5.37 3.04
N GLU A 174 -10.97 6.61 3.53
CA GLU A 174 -12.14 7.45 3.80
C GLU A 174 -12.96 7.75 2.54
N LEU A 175 -12.30 8.07 1.43
CA LEU A 175 -12.95 8.36 0.14
C LEU A 175 -13.72 7.16 -0.41
N TYR A 176 -13.24 5.94 -0.14
CA TYR A 176 -13.80 4.68 -0.64
C TYR A 176 -14.59 3.89 0.41
N ARG A 177 -14.76 4.41 1.64
CA ARG A 177 -15.45 3.73 2.75
C ARG A 177 -16.84 3.15 2.40
N LYS A 178 -17.57 3.79 1.48
CA LYS A 178 -18.92 3.37 1.08
C LYS A 178 -18.95 2.35 -0.06
N VAL A 179 -17.80 1.94 -0.58
CA VAL A 179 -17.71 0.99 -1.69
C VAL A 179 -17.92 -0.44 -1.17
N PRO A 180 -18.92 -1.18 -1.69
CA PRO A 180 -19.18 -2.56 -1.27
C PRO A 180 -18.09 -3.51 -1.78
N ASN A 181 -17.85 -4.61 -1.06
CA ASN A 181 -16.90 -5.66 -1.42
C ASN A 181 -15.48 -5.14 -1.75
N LEU A 182 -15.09 -4.03 -1.11
CA LEU A 182 -13.79 -3.39 -1.33
C LEU A 182 -12.66 -4.35 -0.95
N ARG A 183 -11.65 -4.47 -1.82
CA ARG A 183 -10.39 -5.16 -1.54
C ARG A 183 -9.24 -4.17 -1.55
N ILE A 184 -8.17 -4.49 -0.85
CA ILE A 184 -6.95 -3.67 -0.82
C ILE A 184 -5.75 -4.53 -1.24
N LEU A 185 -4.85 -3.96 -2.04
CA LEU A 185 -3.55 -4.52 -2.35
C LEU A 185 -2.46 -3.57 -1.83
N ALA A 186 -1.65 -4.05 -0.89
CA ALA A 186 -0.50 -3.35 -0.34
C ALA A 186 0.77 -3.78 -1.08
N CYS A 187 1.36 -2.87 -1.87
CA CYS A 187 2.60 -3.12 -2.61
C CYS A 187 3.79 -2.50 -1.86
N GLY A 188 4.54 -3.32 -1.14
CA GLY A 188 5.62 -2.88 -0.26
C GLY A 188 6.27 -4.03 0.51
N GLY A 189 6.97 -3.71 1.60
CA GLY A 189 7.38 -4.70 2.61
C GLY A 189 6.41 -4.74 3.80
N ASP A 190 6.76 -5.49 4.85
CA ASP A 190 5.92 -5.67 6.03
C ASP A 190 5.50 -4.36 6.70
N GLY A 191 6.40 -3.37 6.77
CA GLY A 191 6.07 -2.05 7.32
C GLY A 191 5.00 -1.30 6.53
N THR A 192 4.95 -1.47 5.20
CA THR A 192 3.88 -0.88 4.36
C THR A 192 2.54 -1.55 4.63
N VAL A 193 2.53 -2.88 4.76
CA VAL A 193 1.31 -3.63 5.08
C VAL A 193 0.82 -3.26 6.49
N GLY A 194 1.72 -3.23 7.47
CA GLY A 194 1.42 -2.84 8.85
C GLY A 194 0.85 -1.42 8.95
N TRP A 195 1.40 -0.46 8.21
CA TRP A 195 0.86 0.90 8.20
C TRP A 195 -0.59 0.95 7.70
N ILE A 196 -0.90 0.28 6.58
CA ILE A 196 -2.27 0.23 6.03
C ILE A 196 -3.21 -0.43 7.04
N LEU A 197 -2.78 -1.55 7.64
CA LEU A 197 -3.55 -2.29 8.64
C LEU A 197 -3.86 -1.44 9.88
N SER A 198 -2.89 -0.69 10.42
CA SER A 198 -3.13 0.24 11.54
C SER A 198 -4.15 1.34 11.20
N ILE A 199 -4.11 1.88 9.98
CA ILE A 199 -5.09 2.88 9.55
C ILE A 199 -6.49 2.26 9.38
N LEU A 200 -6.59 1.00 8.96
CA LEU A 200 -7.88 0.29 8.94
C LEU A 200 -8.46 0.12 10.35
N ASP A 201 -7.62 -0.17 11.35
CA ASP A 201 -8.06 -0.25 12.75
C ASP A 201 -8.57 1.10 13.26
N GLU A 202 -7.88 2.20 12.93
CA GLU A 202 -8.32 3.56 13.28
C GLU A 202 -9.67 3.92 12.65
N LEU A 203 -9.89 3.50 11.40
CA LEU A 203 -11.07 3.86 10.63
C LEU A 203 -12.28 2.97 10.90
N GLN A 204 -12.08 1.81 11.52
CA GLN A 204 -13.11 0.83 11.91
C GLN A 204 -14.16 0.60 10.81
N LEU A 205 -13.68 0.33 9.58
CA LEU A 205 -14.55 0.10 8.44
C LEU A 205 -15.42 -1.15 8.65
N SER A 206 -16.69 -1.08 8.27
CA SER A 206 -17.64 -2.20 8.38
C SER A 206 -18.34 -2.48 7.05
N PRO A 207 -18.13 -3.66 6.44
CA PRO A 207 -17.15 -4.68 6.81
C PRO A 207 -15.70 -4.20 6.56
N GLN A 208 -14.74 -4.75 7.30
CA GLN A 208 -13.33 -4.43 7.10
C GLN A 208 -12.85 -5.06 5.77
N PRO A 209 -12.24 -4.28 4.86
CA PRO A 209 -11.79 -4.81 3.58
C PRO A 209 -10.58 -5.74 3.76
N PRO A 210 -10.53 -6.91 3.08
CA PRO A 210 -9.36 -7.77 3.11
C PRO A 210 -8.17 -7.10 2.40
N VAL A 211 -6.97 -7.41 2.88
CA VAL A 211 -5.70 -6.85 2.39
C VAL A 211 -4.84 -7.97 1.80
N GLY A 212 -4.58 -7.90 0.50
CA GLY A 212 -3.56 -8.70 -0.17
C GLY A 212 -2.20 -7.99 -0.17
N VAL A 213 -1.13 -8.76 -0.35
CA VAL A 213 0.24 -8.22 -0.34
C VAL A 213 0.93 -8.46 -1.68
N LEU A 214 1.52 -7.42 -2.26
CA LEU A 214 2.51 -7.56 -3.32
C LEU A 214 3.90 -7.35 -2.72
N PRO A 215 4.71 -8.42 -2.54
CA PRO A 215 5.95 -8.38 -1.76
C PRO A 215 7.08 -7.66 -2.50
N LEU A 216 7.19 -6.34 -2.31
CA LEU A 216 8.28 -5.52 -2.87
C LEU A 216 9.45 -5.37 -1.89
N GLY A 217 9.27 -5.66 -0.61
CA GLY A 217 10.33 -5.54 0.41
C GLY A 217 11.42 -6.61 0.32
N THR A 218 12.34 -6.58 1.31
CA THR A 218 13.37 -7.62 1.48
C THR A 218 12.88 -8.74 2.42
N GLY A 219 12.27 -8.37 3.55
CA GLY A 219 11.69 -9.26 4.57
C GLY A 219 10.52 -10.03 3.98
N ASN A 220 9.34 -9.41 3.83
CA ASN A 220 8.12 -9.98 3.25
C ASN A 220 7.61 -11.23 3.99
N ASP A 221 7.76 -11.27 5.31
CA ASP A 221 7.40 -12.45 6.10
C ASP A 221 5.90 -12.70 6.05
N LEU A 222 5.10 -11.64 6.18
CA LEU A 222 3.64 -11.75 6.10
C LEU A 222 3.18 -12.26 4.73
N ALA A 223 3.85 -11.82 3.65
CA ALA A 223 3.53 -12.27 2.30
C ALA A 223 3.87 -13.76 2.10
N ARG A 224 4.96 -14.26 2.71
CA ARG A 224 5.29 -15.69 2.66
C ARG A 224 4.28 -16.52 3.43
N THR A 225 3.95 -16.11 4.65
CA THR A 225 2.97 -16.78 5.50
C THR A 225 1.60 -16.86 4.83
N LEU A 226 1.17 -15.77 4.16
CA LEU A 226 -0.12 -15.69 3.48
C LEU A 226 -0.07 -16.19 2.03
N ASN A 227 1.02 -16.85 1.61
CA ASN A 227 1.21 -17.43 0.27
C ASN A 227 1.11 -16.44 -0.91
N TRP A 228 1.42 -15.16 -0.68
CA TRP A 228 1.63 -14.15 -1.74
C TRP A 228 3.05 -14.17 -2.32
N GLY A 229 3.95 -14.97 -1.73
CA GLY A 229 5.31 -15.20 -2.21
C GLY A 229 6.38 -14.39 -1.48
N GLY A 230 7.63 -14.75 -1.74
CA GLY A 230 8.79 -14.15 -1.05
C GLY A 230 9.30 -12.83 -1.64
N GLY A 231 8.80 -12.45 -2.81
CA GLY A 231 9.24 -11.26 -3.52
C GLY A 231 8.71 -11.19 -4.95
N TYR A 232 8.33 -10.01 -5.42
CA TYR A 232 7.93 -9.77 -6.80
C TYR A 232 9.11 -9.94 -7.75
N THR A 233 8.86 -10.55 -8.92
CA THR A 233 9.83 -10.84 -9.97
C THR A 233 9.25 -10.51 -11.36
N ASP A 234 8.69 -9.30 -11.50
CA ASP A 234 8.16 -8.79 -12.77
C ASP A 234 7.07 -9.67 -13.42
N GLU A 235 6.30 -10.39 -12.61
CA GLU A 235 5.17 -11.16 -13.11
C GLU A 235 4.06 -10.23 -13.67
N PRO A 236 3.27 -10.68 -14.66
CA PRO A 236 2.26 -9.82 -15.27
C PRO A 236 1.25 -9.31 -14.24
N VAL A 237 1.03 -7.99 -14.18
CA VAL A 237 0.04 -7.36 -13.28
C VAL A 237 -1.36 -7.94 -13.48
N SER A 238 -1.72 -8.35 -14.70
CA SER A 238 -2.98 -9.06 -14.97
C SER A 238 -3.16 -10.32 -14.11
N LYS A 239 -2.09 -11.11 -13.91
CA LYS A 239 -2.10 -12.29 -13.04
C LYS A 239 -2.33 -11.91 -11.58
N ILE A 240 -1.66 -10.85 -11.11
CA ILE A 240 -1.83 -10.34 -9.74
C ILE A 240 -3.27 -9.88 -9.52
N LEU A 241 -3.87 -9.17 -10.48
CA LEU A 241 -5.27 -8.73 -10.39
C LEU A 241 -6.23 -9.92 -10.25
N CYS A 242 -6.03 -11.00 -11.02
CA CYS A 242 -6.83 -12.22 -10.87
C CYS A 242 -6.62 -12.87 -9.50
N GLN A 243 -5.38 -12.98 -9.02
CA GLN A 243 -5.08 -13.53 -7.69
C GLN A 243 -5.76 -12.71 -6.57
N VAL A 244 -5.78 -11.39 -6.70
CA VAL A 244 -6.44 -10.51 -5.73
C VAL A 244 -7.96 -10.57 -5.84
N GLU A 245 -8.53 -10.84 -7.02
CA GLU A 245 -9.96 -11.04 -7.22
C GLU A 245 -10.46 -12.38 -6.65
N ASP A 246 -9.69 -13.45 -6.86
CA ASP A 246 -10.06 -14.83 -6.49
C ASP A 246 -9.49 -15.27 -5.14
N GLY A 247 -8.60 -14.47 -4.56
CA GLY A 247 -7.91 -14.81 -3.32
C GLY A 247 -8.86 -15.11 -2.16
N THR A 248 -8.53 -16.18 -1.44
CA THR A 248 -9.23 -16.61 -0.22
C THR A 248 -8.97 -15.63 0.92
N ILE A 249 -10.04 -15.26 1.63
CA ILE A 249 -9.96 -14.38 2.79
C ILE A 249 -9.66 -15.24 4.01
N VAL A 250 -8.63 -14.86 4.75
CA VAL A 250 -8.24 -15.48 6.02
C VAL A 250 -8.21 -14.41 7.11
N GLN A 251 -8.44 -14.83 8.35
CA GLN A 251 -8.28 -13.95 9.51
C GLN A 251 -6.80 -13.85 9.88
N LEU A 252 -6.38 -12.67 10.32
CA LEU A 252 -5.02 -12.40 10.78
C LEU A 252 -5.11 -11.86 12.19
N ASP A 253 -4.57 -12.61 13.15
CA ASP A 253 -4.39 -12.13 14.51
C ASP A 253 -3.36 -11.01 14.53
N ARG A 254 -3.56 -10.01 15.38
CA ARG A 254 -2.65 -8.87 15.52
C ARG A 254 -2.46 -8.58 17.00
N TRP A 255 -1.21 -8.49 17.41
CA TRP A 255 -0.87 -8.45 18.83
C TRP A 255 -0.62 -7.02 19.27
N ASN A 256 -1.27 -6.63 20.36
CA ASN A 256 -1.05 -5.34 21.01
C ASN A 256 0.12 -5.44 22.00
N LEU A 257 0.99 -4.43 21.98
CA LEU A 257 2.10 -4.27 22.92
C LEU A 257 1.74 -3.17 23.91
N HIS A 258 1.69 -3.54 25.18
CA HIS A 258 1.59 -2.61 26.28
C HIS A 258 2.96 -2.45 26.92
N VAL A 259 3.47 -1.21 26.97
CA VAL A 259 4.75 -0.91 27.61
C VAL A 259 4.50 0.03 28.76
N GLU A 260 4.91 -0.41 29.94
CA GLU A 260 4.88 0.38 31.16
C GLU A 260 6.27 0.41 31.77
N ARG A 261 6.50 1.48 32.52
CA ARG A 261 7.69 1.58 33.35
C ARG A 261 7.62 0.54 34.45
N ASN A 262 8.74 -0.12 34.72
CA ASN A 262 8.86 -0.98 35.90
C ASN A 262 8.81 -0.11 37.18
N PRO A 263 7.79 -0.26 38.05
CA PRO A 263 7.67 0.52 39.27
C PRO A 263 8.72 0.16 40.33
N ASP A 264 9.36 -1.01 40.22
CA ASP A 264 10.30 -1.52 41.21
C ASP A 264 11.71 -0.90 41.09
N LEU A 265 11.98 -0.07 40.07
CA LEU A 265 13.28 0.54 39.82
C LEU A 265 13.33 2.06 40.16
N PRO A 266 14.39 2.52 40.86
CA PRO A 266 14.54 3.93 41.25
C PRO A 266 14.55 4.89 40.05
N PRO A 267 14.01 6.12 40.18
CA PRO A 267 14.04 7.11 39.10
C PRO A 267 15.41 7.59 38.62
N GLU A 268 16.43 7.41 39.44
CA GLU A 268 17.77 7.96 39.21
C GLU A 268 18.68 7.01 38.39
N GLU A 269 18.30 5.74 38.23
CA GLU A 269 19.05 4.74 37.42
C GLU A 269 18.67 4.75 35.92
N LEU A 270 17.92 5.76 35.46
CA LEU A 270 17.20 5.75 34.18
C LEU A 270 17.66 6.87 33.25
N GLU A 271 18.74 6.63 32.52
CA GLU A 271 19.06 7.43 31.33
C GLU A 271 18.41 6.79 30.08
N ASP A 272 17.69 7.62 29.31
CA ASP A 272 17.32 7.41 27.89
C ASP A 272 16.22 6.41 27.45
N GLY A 273 15.43 5.82 28.36
CA GLY A 273 14.29 4.98 27.95
C GLY A 273 13.08 5.78 27.38
N VAL A 274 12.64 5.47 26.15
CA VAL A 274 11.43 6.10 25.58
C VAL A 274 10.15 5.49 26.18
N CYS A 275 9.37 6.28 26.93
CA CYS A 275 8.13 5.82 27.58
C CYS A 275 6.99 5.42 26.61
N LYS A 276 7.09 5.76 25.32
CA LYS A 276 6.07 5.48 24.32
C LYS A 276 6.70 4.85 23.08
N LEU A 277 6.30 3.61 22.79
CA LEU A 277 6.73 2.96 21.56
C LEU A 277 6.23 3.71 20.32
N PRO A 278 7.04 3.74 19.23
CA PRO A 278 6.59 4.27 17.95
C PRO A 278 5.45 3.43 17.34
N LEU A 279 5.42 2.12 17.64
CA LEU A 279 4.37 1.19 17.25
C LEU A 279 4.04 0.29 18.44
N ASN A 280 2.75 0.15 18.73
CA ASN A 280 2.22 -0.69 19.82
C ASN A 280 1.43 -1.90 19.30
N VAL A 281 1.57 -2.24 18.02
CA VAL A 281 0.95 -3.41 17.39
C VAL A 281 1.96 -4.09 16.48
N PHE A 282 2.06 -5.42 16.55
CA PHE A 282 2.87 -6.21 15.61
C PHE A 282 2.03 -7.28 14.91
N ASN A 283 2.44 -7.60 13.67
CA ASN A 283 1.76 -8.57 12.81
C ASN A 283 2.56 -9.85 12.62
N ASN A 284 3.89 -9.79 12.74
CA ASN A 284 4.77 -10.91 12.41
C ASN A 284 5.39 -11.47 13.69
N TYR A 285 6.24 -10.67 14.32
CA TYR A 285 6.92 -11.03 15.55
C TYR A 285 7.33 -9.79 16.33
N PHE A 286 7.63 -10.00 17.60
CA PHE A 286 8.28 -9.04 18.49
C PHE A 286 9.48 -9.73 19.13
N SER A 287 10.64 -9.08 19.13
CA SER A 287 11.87 -9.66 19.67
C SER A 287 12.57 -8.74 20.67
N LEU A 288 13.30 -9.37 21.59
CA LEU A 288 14.14 -8.72 22.60
C LEU A 288 15.53 -9.37 22.56
N GLY A 289 16.58 -8.56 22.66
CA GLY A 289 17.97 -9.01 22.66
C GLY A 289 18.63 -8.97 21.29
N PHE A 290 19.44 -9.98 21.00
CA PHE A 290 20.30 -10.05 19.81
C PHE A 290 19.58 -9.74 18.49
N ASP A 291 18.44 -10.37 18.23
CA ASP A 291 17.68 -10.15 16.98
C ASP A 291 17.20 -8.70 16.83
N ALA A 292 16.72 -8.11 17.93
CA ALA A 292 16.25 -6.73 17.94
C ALA A 292 17.40 -5.75 17.70
N HIS A 293 18.58 -6.00 18.27
CA HIS A 293 19.77 -5.19 18.07
C HIS A 293 20.23 -5.19 16.60
N VAL A 294 20.36 -6.38 16.00
CA VAL A 294 20.73 -6.54 14.58
C VAL A 294 19.69 -5.89 13.66
N THR A 295 18.41 -6.06 13.97
CA THR A 295 17.30 -5.46 13.20
C THR A 295 17.34 -3.93 13.27
N LEU A 296 17.66 -3.37 14.45
CA LEU A 296 17.81 -1.93 14.64
C LEU A 296 19.02 -1.38 13.87
N GLU A 297 20.19 -2.00 14.00
CA GLU A 297 21.41 -1.60 13.27
C GLU A 297 21.19 -1.63 11.74
N PHE A 298 20.51 -2.68 11.26
CA PHE A 298 20.10 -2.78 9.85
C PHE A 298 19.19 -1.62 9.44
N HIS A 299 18.20 -1.30 10.27
CA HIS A 299 17.25 -0.22 10.02
C HIS A 299 17.95 1.14 9.95
N GLU A 300 18.76 1.48 10.96
CA GLU A 300 19.52 2.74 11.04
C GLU A 300 20.51 2.87 9.88
N SER A 301 21.23 1.80 9.55
CA SER A 301 22.14 1.76 8.40
C SER A 301 21.42 2.03 7.07
N ARG A 302 20.21 1.48 6.94
CA ARG A 302 19.35 1.67 5.76
C ARG A 302 18.83 3.09 5.66
N GLU A 303 18.45 3.71 6.77
CA GLU A 303 18.00 5.10 6.80
C GLU A 303 19.16 6.07 6.53
N ALA A 304 20.35 5.80 7.06
CA ALA A 304 21.54 6.61 6.84
C ALA A 304 22.08 6.50 5.40
N ASN A 305 21.95 5.34 4.75
CA ASN A 305 22.55 5.08 3.43
C ASN A 305 21.59 4.44 2.42
N PRO A 306 20.44 5.04 2.07
CA PRO A 306 19.40 4.39 1.26
C PRO A 306 19.89 3.86 -0.10
N GLU A 307 20.85 4.54 -0.74
CA GLU A 307 21.47 4.13 -2.01
C GLU A 307 22.18 2.77 -1.93
N LYS A 308 22.70 2.39 -0.76
CA LYS A 308 23.35 1.09 -0.55
C LYS A 308 22.33 -0.06 -0.43
N PHE A 309 21.06 0.24 -0.16
CA PHE A 309 20.02 -0.74 0.14
C PHE A 309 18.99 -0.93 -0.98
N ASN A 310 19.41 -0.68 -2.22
CA ASN A 310 18.58 -0.78 -3.43
C ASN A 310 18.41 -2.22 -3.97
N SER A 311 18.97 -3.25 -3.32
CA SER A 311 18.90 -4.63 -3.79
C SER A 311 18.53 -5.58 -2.66
N ARG A 312 17.53 -6.42 -2.88
CA ARG A 312 17.11 -7.44 -1.89
C ARG A 312 18.25 -8.38 -1.53
N PHE A 313 19.07 -8.79 -2.50
CA PHE A 313 20.21 -9.67 -2.24
C PHE A 313 21.26 -8.98 -1.37
N ARG A 314 21.64 -7.74 -1.71
CA ARG A 314 22.59 -6.94 -0.90
C ARG A 314 22.06 -6.69 0.51
N ASN A 315 20.77 -6.41 0.64
CA ASN A 315 20.12 -6.19 1.93
C ASN A 315 20.20 -7.46 2.80
N LYS A 316 19.95 -8.64 2.23
CA LYS A 316 20.10 -9.92 2.94
C LYS A 316 21.55 -10.19 3.35
N MET A 317 22.52 -9.90 2.49
CA MET A 317 23.94 -10.07 2.82
C MET A 317 24.41 -9.13 3.93
N PHE A 318 23.97 -7.87 3.90
CA PHE A 318 24.27 -6.91 4.96
C PHE A 318 23.67 -7.36 6.30
N TYR A 319 22.40 -7.79 6.31
CA TYR A 319 21.75 -8.32 7.50
C TYR A 319 22.50 -9.54 8.08
N ALA A 320 22.90 -10.49 7.22
CA ALA A 320 23.69 -11.64 7.63
C ALA A 320 25.06 -11.24 8.20
N GLY A 321 25.72 -10.24 7.62
CA GLY A 321 26.98 -9.69 8.11
C GLY A 321 26.85 -9.01 9.47
N ALA A 322 25.83 -8.17 9.66
CA ALA A 322 25.54 -7.52 10.93
C ALA A 322 25.23 -8.56 12.02
N ALA A 323 24.38 -9.54 11.72
CA ALA A 323 24.09 -10.65 12.62
C ALA A 323 25.35 -11.42 13.03
N PHE A 324 26.25 -11.72 12.08
CA PHE A 324 27.48 -12.42 12.37
C PHE A 324 28.44 -11.59 13.24
N SER A 325 28.58 -10.30 12.94
CA SER A 325 29.42 -9.37 13.72
C SER A 325 28.93 -9.28 15.16
N ASP A 326 27.64 -9.04 15.35
CA ASP A 326 27.06 -8.90 16.68
C ASP A 326 27.10 -10.23 17.46
N PHE A 327 26.95 -11.36 16.78
CA PHE A 327 27.08 -12.68 17.39
C PHE A 327 28.50 -12.92 17.93
N LEU A 328 29.53 -12.37 17.29
CA LEU A 328 30.91 -12.41 17.78
C LEU A 328 31.13 -11.44 18.95
N GLN A 329 30.55 -10.24 18.88
CA GLN A 329 30.66 -9.21 19.93
C GLN A 329 29.87 -9.59 21.19
N ARG A 330 28.85 -10.44 21.06
CA ARG A 330 28.07 -11.04 22.16
C ARG A 330 27.41 -9.97 23.04
N SER A 331 26.87 -8.94 22.38
CA SER A 331 26.23 -7.73 22.95
C SER A 331 25.08 -8.02 23.91
N SER A 332 24.38 -9.15 23.77
CA SER A 332 23.19 -9.52 24.56
C SER A 332 23.42 -10.67 25.56
N ARG A 333 24.67 -10.94 25.98
CA ARG A 333 25.02 -12.08 26.88
C ARG A 333 24.26 -12.11 28.20
N ASP A 334 23.98 -10.94 28.76
CA ASP A 334 23.40 -10.83 30.10
C ASP A 334 21.89 -10.62 30.08
N LEU A 335 21.22 -10.66 28.92
CA LEU A 335 19.77 -10.47 28.81
C LEU A 335 18.99 -11.37 29.78
N SER A 336 19.37 -12.65 29.86
CA SER A 336 18.75 -13.62 30.77
C SER A 336 18.78 -13.22 32.25
N LYS A 337 19.71 -12.36 32.68
CA LYS A 337 19.81 -11.87 34.07
C LYS A 337 18.88 -10.69 34.35
N HIS A 338 18.42 -9.99 33.32
CA HIS A 338 17.64 -8.75 33.43
C HIS A 338 16.17 -8.92 33.00
N VAL A 339 15.76 -10.13 32.62
CA VAL A 339 14.41 -10.38 32.11
C VAL A 339 13.66 -11.37 33.01
N LYS A 340 12.43 -11.01 33.36
CA LYS A 340 11.41 -11.91 33.90
C LYS A 340 10.38 -12.19 32.81
N VAL A 341 10.06 -13.46 32.56
CA VAL A 341 9.04 -13.85 31.57
C VAL A 341 7.98 -14.71 32.22
N VAL A 342 6.75 -14.24 32.14
CA VAL A 342 5.56 -14.99 32.56
C VAL A 342 4.67 -15.17 31.34
N CYS A 343 4.30 -16.41 31.04
CA CYS A 343 3.41 -16.76 29.93
C CYS A 343 2.20 -17.49 30.48
N ASP A 344 0.98 -16.97 30.26
CA ASP A 344 -0.27 -17.54 30.75
C ASP A 344 -0.24 -17.91 32.24
N GLY A 345 0.35 -17.03 33.06
CA GLY A 345 0.52 -17.23 34.51
C GLY A 345 1.68 -18.16 34.92
N THR A 346 2.38 -18.76 33.97
CA THR A 346 3.55 -19.64 34.22
C THR A 346 4.84 -18.83 34.16
N ASP A 347 5.63 -18.86 35.24
CA ASP A 347 6.95 -18.23 35.26
C ASP A 347 7.98 -19.09 34.50
N LEU A 348 8.49 -18.55 33.39
CA LEU A 348 9.49 -19.17 32.53
C LEU A 348 10.91 -18.64 32.81
N THR A 349 11.05 -17.68 33.73
CA THR A 349 12.34 -17.06 34.07
C THR A 349 13.43 -18.06 34.45
N PRO A 350 13.17 -19.12 35.25
CA PRO A 350 14.20 -20.09 35.60
C PRO A 350 14.80 -20.78 34.38
N LYS A 351 13.95 -21.14 33.41
CA LYS A 351 14.36 -21.80 32.16
C LYS A 351 15.20 -20.87 31.28
N ILE A 352 14.85 -19.57 31.24
CA ILE A 352 15.58 -18.56 30.48
C ILE A 352 16.99 -18.34 31.08
N GLN A 353 17.09 -18.30 32.41
CA GLN A 353 18.35 -18.15 33.13
C GLN A 353 19.25 -19.38 33.00
N GLU A 354 18.68 -20.58 33.13
CA GLU A 354 19.40 -21.85 32.96
C GLU A 354 20.03 -21.96 31.56
N LEU A 355 19.22 -21.68 30.53
CA LEU A 355 19.64 -21.79 29.13
C LEU A 355 20.43 -20.56 28.63
N LYS A 356 20.55 -19.51 29.45
CA LYS A 356 21.29 -18.27 29.14
C LYS A 356 20.91 -17.67 27.79
N PHE A 357 19.61 -17.55 27.52
CA PHE A 357 19.15 -17.02 26.24
C PHE A 357 19.63 -15.59 26.00
N GLN A 358 20.04 -15.33 24.76
CA GLN A 358 20.49 -14.02 24.28
C GLN A 358 19.41 -13.30 23.45
N CYS A 359 18.31 -14.00 23.17
CA CYS A 359 17.20 -13.51 22.37
C CYS A 359 15.90 -14.16 22.81
N ILE A 360 14.83 -13.37 22.89
CA ILE A 360 13.45 -13.84 23.08
C ILE A 360 12.63 -13.35 21.91
N VAL A 361 11.85 -14.24 21.28
CA VAL A 361 11.01 -13.91 20.12
C VAL A 361 9.60 -14.40 20.37
N PHE A 362 8.64 -13.48 20.28
CA PHE A 362 7.21 -13.73 20.29
C PHE A 362 6.74 -13.76 18.83
N LEU A 363 6.23 -14.91 18.38
CA LEU A 363 5.84 -15.14 16.98
C LEU A 363 4.32 -15.13 16.87
N ASN A 364 3.79 -14.33 15.95
CA ASN A 364 2.38 -14.33 15.57
C ASN A 364 2.13 -15.14 14.28
N ILE A 365 3.12 -15.22 13.41
CA ILE A 365 3.05 -16.02 12.18
C ILE A 365 3.56 -17.45 12.43
N PRO A 366 2.99 -18.47 11.76
CA PRO A 366 3.47 -19.85 11.84
C PRO A 366 4.93 -19.96 11.37
N ARG A 367 5.66 -20.90 11.99
CA ARG A 367 7.06 -21.20 11.69
C ARG A 367 7.28 -21.77 10.29
#